data_AF-A0A2A5EM12-F1
#
_entry.id   AF-A0A2A5EM12-F1
#
_cell.length_a   1.000
_cell.length_b   1.000
_cell.length_c   1.000
_cell.angle_alpha   90.00
_cell.angle_beta   90.00
_cell.angle_gamma   90.00
#
_symmetry.space_group_name_H-M   'P 1'
#
loop_
_entity.id
_entity.type
_entity.pdbx_description
1 polymer ?
#
loop_
_entity_poly.entity_id
_entity_poly.type
_entity_poly.pdbx_seq_one_letter_code
_entity_poly.pdbx_strand_id
1 'polypeptide(L)'
;MTLDHHHLIRLGGAAALLGGLLRFVSTFISWVEASWSLELLYLITDLCLLFGLIAIFLARAGRLGIAGLIGFVASLSAQSAIVGPDHTPFGIDVYGTAVMVISLGIALLSIDIIRTRSYPLFIPALWISSPLVFIGYSMAGAASYGWGYTFGGILFSLGFVAAGVVLIRHPFFD
;
A
#
# COMPACT_ATOMS: atom_id res chain seq x y z
N MET A 1 11.49 -28.15 -10.75
CA MET A 1 11.00 -27.48 -9.53
C MET A 1 9.76 -26.70 -9.91
N THR A 2 8.57 -27.14 -9.51
CA THR A 2 7.30 -26.45 -9.80
C THR A 2 7.06 -25.41 -8.72
N LEU A 3 6.79 -24.16 -9.11
CA LEU A 3 6.43 -23.09 -8.18
C LEU A 3 5.02 -23.35 -7.64
N ASP A 4 4.95 -23.78 -6.39
CA ASP A 4 3.70 -23.97 -5.69
C ASP A 4 3.08 -22.62 -5.24
N HIS A 5 1.75 -22.56 -5.17
CA HIS A 5 0.98 -21.36 -4.77
C HIS A 5 1.45 -20.77 -3.43
N HIS A 6 1.86 -21.61 -2.47
CA HIS A 6 2.43 -21.18 -1.19
C HIS A 6 3.70 -20.35 -1.36
N HIS A 7 4.57 -20.72 -2.30
CA HIS A 7 5.81 -19.99 -2.56
C HIS A 7 5.53 -18.62 -3.20
N LEU A 8 4.54 -18.53 -4.09
CA LEU A 8 4.14 -17.28 -4.71
C LEU A 8 3.57 -16.30 -3.68
N ILE A 9 2.69 -16.78 -2.78
CA ILE A 9 2.12 -15.93 -1.72
C ILE A 9 3.19 -15.50 -0.72
N ARG A 10 4.13 -16.37 -0.35
CA ARG A 10 5.25 -16.00 0.52
C ARG A 10 6.18 -14.98 -0.12
N LEU A 11 6.46 -15.12 -1.41
CA LEU A 11 7.26 -14.15 -2.17
C LEU A 11 6.56 -12.79 -2.22
N GLY A 12 5.25 -12.76 -2.48
CA GLY A 12 4.48 -11.52 -2.40
C GLY A 12 4.38 -10.97 -0.97
N GLY A 13 4.33 -11.81 0.06
CA GLY A 13 4.45 -11.39 1.45
C GLY A 13 5.80 -10.74 1.76
N ALA A 14 6.89 -11.28 1.22
CA ALA A 14 8.20 -10.65 1.28
C ALA A 14 8.24 -9.31 0.53
N ALA A 15 7.60 -9.22 -0.63
CA ALA A 15 7.45 -7.96 -1.37
C ALA A 15 6.66 -6.91 -0.56
N ALA A 16 5.54 -7.28 0.08
CA ALA A 16 4.79 -6.40 0.96
C ALA A 16 5.64 -5.90 2.14
N LEU A 17 6.40 -6.81 2.77
CA LEU A 17 7.30 -6.47 3.88
C LEU A 17 8.39 -5.49 3.45
N LEU A 18 9.10 -5.80 2.36
CA LEU A 18 10.17 -4.95 1.84
C LEU A 18 9.65 -3.61 1.36
N GLY A 19 8.55 -3.58 0.60
CA GLY A 19 7.93 -2.36 0.10
C GLY A 19 7.46 -1.45 1.24
N GLY A 20 6.83 -2.04 2.27
CA GLY A 20 6.45 -1.30 3.48
C GLY A 20 7.66 -0.73 4.23
N LEU A 21 8.74 -1.50 4.40
CA LEU A 21 9.95 -1.01 5.07
C LEU A 21 10.64 0.11 4.27
N LEU A 22 10.79 -0.06 2.95
CA LEU A 22 11.38 0.97 2.09
C LEU A 22 10.54 2.24 2.09
N ARG A 23 9.22 2.13 2.02
CA ARG A 23 8.29 3.28 2.09
C ARG A 23 8.34 4.00 3.44
N PHE A 24 8.49 3.24 4.53
CA PHE A 24 8.66 3.80 5.86
C PHE A 24 9.98 4.60 5.94
N VAL A 25 11.09 4.00 5.51
CA VAL A 25 12.41 4.64 5.54
C VAL A 25 12.45 5.87 4.63
N SER A 26 11.86 5.80 3.43
CA SER A 26 11.84 6.92 2.48
C SER A 26 11.08 8.14 2.98
N THR A 27 10.22 7.98 3.99
CA THR A 27 9.52 9.10 4.66
C THR A 27 10.49 10.05 5.39
N PHE A 28 11.69 9.57 5.75
CA PHE A 28 12.72 10.36 6.42
C PHE A 28 13.80 10.90 5.47
N ILE A 29 13.66 10.64 4.17
CA ILE A 29 14.60 11.07 3.14
C ILE A 29 13.97 12.25 2.40
N SER A 30 14.68 13.38 2.35
CA SER A 30 14.21 14.54 1.60
C SER A 30 14.23 14.26 0.10
N TRP A 31 13.17 14.64 -0.59
CA TRP A 31 13.12 14.57 -2.05
C TRP A 31 14.17 15.49 -2.68
N VAL A 32 14.89 14.96 -3.66
CA VAL A 32 15.86 15.69 -4.48
C VAL A 32 15.53 15.43 -5.93
N GLU A 33 15.19 16.49 -6.66
CA GLU A 33 14.83 16.43 -8.07
C GLU A 33 15.98 15.83 -8.91
N ALA A 34 15.63 15.02 -9.93
CA ALA A 34 16.57 14.34 -10.83
C ALA A 34 17.61 13.44 -10.14
N SER A 35 17.31 12.96 -8.93
CA SER A 35 18.17 12.01 -8.22
C SER A 35 17.87 10.58 -8.64
N TRP A 36 18.77 10.02 -9.45
CA TRP A 36 18.71 8.62 -9.87
C TRP A 36 18.52 7.62 -8.72
N SER A 37 19.20 7.85 -7.59
CA SER A 37 19.11 6.94 -6.43
C SER A 37 17.75 6.99 -5.74
N LEU A 38 17.10 8.16 -5.71
CA LEU A 38 15.75 8.29 -5.18
C LEU A 38 14.72 7.69 -6.13
N GLU A 39 14.83 7.96 -7.42
CA GLU A 39 13.95 7.35 -8.43
C GLU A 39 14.01 5.82 -8.37
N LEU A 40 15.21 5.24 -8.27
CA LEU A 40 15.38 3.80 -8.12
C LEU A 40 14.79 3.27 -6.80
N LEU A 41 14.96 4.01 -5.69
CA LEU A 41 14.37 3.65 -4.40
C LEU A 41 12.84 3.60 -4.48
N TYR A 42 12.20 4.63 -5.07
CA TYR A 42 10.75 4.67 -5.21
C TYR A 42 10.24 3.61 -6.19
N LEU A 43 10.93 3.40 -7.33
CA LEU A 43 10.58 2.33 -8.26
C LEU A 43 10.57 0.95 -7.58
N ILE A 44 11.62 0.61 -6.83
CA ILE A 44 11.68 -0.66 -6.09
C ILE A 44 10.58 -0.72 -5.04
N THR A 45 10.36 0.38 -4.31
CA THR A 45 9.28 0.48 -3.31
C THR A 45 7.93 0.19 -3.94
N ASP A 46 7.60 0.82 -5.06
CA ASP A 46 6.30 0.71 -5.69
C ASP A 46 6.06 -0.66 -6.33
N LEU A 47 7.09 -1.27 -6.93
CA LEU A 47 7.02 -2.65 -7.40
C LEU A 47 6.77 -3.62 -6.24
N CYS A 48 7.49 -3.44 -5.13
CA CYS A 48 7.31 -4.27 -3.93
C CYS A 48 5.89 -4.12 -3.33
N LEU A 49 5.38 -2.89 -3.22
CA LEU A 49 4.02 -2.62 -2.74
C LEU A 49 2.96 -3.19 -3.70
N LEU A 50 3.16 -3.07 -5.01
CA LEU A 50 2.25 -3.60 -6.03
C LEU A 50 2.14 -5.13 -5.92
N PHE A 51 3.25 -5.85 -5.93
CA PHE A 51 3.25 -7.31 -5.78
C PHE A 51 2.78 -7.75 -4.39
N GLY A 52 3.11 -6.96 -3.36
CA GLY A 52 2.60 -7.16 -2.01
C GLY A 52 1.08 -7.09 -1.93
N LEU A 53 0.48 -6.07 -2.53
CA LEU A 53 -0.98 -5.88 -2.58
C LEU A 53 -1.67 -7.04 -3.31
N ILE A 54 -1.10 -7.49 -4.44
CA ILE A 54 -1.59 -8.66 -5.18
C ILE A 54 -1.64 -9.89 -4.27
N ALA A 55 -0.54 -10.19 -3.56
CA ALA A 55 -0.50 -11.36 -2.69
C ALA A 55 -1.44 -11.24 -1.48
N ILE A 56 -1.57 -10.05 -0.89
CA ILE A 56 -2.51 -9.77 0.20
C ILE A 56 -3.95 -10.10 -0.21
N PHE A 57 -4.35 -9.66 -1.40
CA PHE A 57 -5.68 -9.96 -1.95
C PHE A 57 -5.83 -11.43 -2.30
N LEU A 58 -4.93 -12.00 -3.11
CA LEU A 58 -5.03 -13.38 -3.60
C LEU A 58 -5.06 -14.41 -2.46
N ALA A 59 -4.29 -14.19 -1.39
CA ALA A 59 -4.27 -15.08 -0.23
C ALA A 59 -5.64 -15.20 0.47
N ARG A 60 -6.55 -14.26 0.25
CA ARG A 60 -7.89 -14.22 0.87
C ARG A 60 -9.02 -14.01 -0.14
N ALA A 61 -8.73 -14.12 -1.44
CA ALA A 61 -9.70 -13.80 -2.50
C ALA A 61 -11.00 -14.61 -2.39
N GLY A 62 -10.92 -15.86 -1.94
CA GLY A 62 -12.11 -16.71 -1.72
C GLY A 62 -12.99 -16.31 -0.54
N ARG A 63 -12.53 -15.40 0.34
CA ARG A 63 -13.28 -14.89 1.50
C ARG A 63 -13.77 -13.46 1.33
N LEU A 64 -13.11 -12.69 0.47
CA LEU A 64 -13.46 -11.30 0.20
C LEU A 64 -14.66 -11.20 -0.75
N GLY A 65 -15.48 -10.18 -0.56
CA GLY A 65 -16.62 -9.87 -1.41
C GLY A 65 -16.30 -8.82 -2.48
N ILE A 66 -17.37 -8.32 -3.12
CA ILE A 66 -17.28 -7.31 -4.19
C ILE A 66 -16.62 -6.02 -3.71
N ALA A 67 -16.90 -5.59 -2.47
CA ALA A 67 -16.28 -4.39 -1.89
C ALA A 67 -14.75 -4.53 -1.80
N GLY A 68 -14.26 -5.69 -1.34
CA GLY A 68 -12.83 -6.00 -1.30
C GLY A 68 -12.22 -6.03 -2.70
N LEU A 69 -12.91 -6.61 -3.68
CA LEU A 69 -12.46 -6.63 -5.08
C LEU A 69 -12.36 -5.22 -5.67
N ILE A 70 -13.37 -4.37 -5.49
CA ILE A 70 -13.36 -2.97 -5.95
C ILE A 70 -12.20 -2.21 -5.30
N GLY A 71 -12.04 -2.35 -3.98
CA GLY A 71 -10.95 -1.72 -3.24
C GLY A 71 -9.58 -2.16 -3.75
N PHE A 72 -9.40 -3.47 -3.96
CA PHE A 72 -8.19 -4.03 -4.54
C PHE A 72 -7.90 -3.50 -5.94
N VAL A 73 -8.87 -3.52 -6.86
CA VAL A 73 -8.69 -3.06 -8.24
C VAL A 73 -8.36 -1.56 -8.28
N ALA A 74 -9.02 -0.75 -7.46
CA ALA A 74 -8.73 0.68 -7.33
C ALA A 74 -7.30 0.92 -6.83
N SER A 75 -6.91 0.28 -5.74
CA SER A 75 -5.54 0.40 -5.19
C SER A 75 -4.48 -0.14 -6.14
N LEU A 76 -4.74 -1.27 -6.81
CA LEU A 76 -3.79 -1.86 -7.76
C LEU A 76 -3.58 -0.96 -8.97
N SER A 77 -4.66 -0.45 -9.55
CA SER A 77 -4.60 0.43 -10.71
C SER A 77 -3.86 1.72 -10.38
N ALA A 78 -4.19 2.35 -9.25
CA ALA A 78 -3.54 3.58 -8.83
C ALA A 78 -2.08 3.36 -8.41
N GLN A 79 -1.75 2.26 -7.72
CA GLN A 79 -0.36 1.89 -7.45
C GLN A 79 0.43 1.67 -8.74
N SER A 80 -0.17 1.05 -9.76
CA SER A 80 0.50 0.87 -11.05
C SER A 80 0.73 2.18 -11.81
N ALA A 81 -0.12 3.19 -11.59
CA ALA A 81 0.00 4.49 -12.23
C ALA A 81 1.15 5.34 -11.66
N ILE A 82 1.60 5.05 -10.42
CA ILE A 82 2.75 5.72 -9.80
C ILE A 82 4.07 4.98 -10.01
N VAL A 83 4.04 3.73 -10.50
CA VAL A 83 5.26 2.98 -10.83
C VAL A 83 5.92 3.64 -12.05
N GLY A 84 7.02 4.37 -11.81
CA GLY A 84 7.81 4.97 -12.87
C GLY A 84 8.38 6.34 -12.46
N PRO A 85 9.03 7.04 -13.39
CA PRO A 85 9.54 8.38 -13.13
C PRO A 85 8.39 9.34 -12.81
N ASP A 86 8.56 10.14 -11.78
CA ASP A 86 7.66 11.24 -11.46
C ASP A 86 7.64 12.21 -12.64
N HIS A 87 6.51 12.25 -13.34
CA HIS A 87 6.24 13.20 -14.40
C HIS A 87 4.79 13.66 -14.27
N THR A 88 4.51 14.89 -14.71
CA THR A 88 3.16 15.45 -14.76
C THR A 88 2.64 15.38 -16.20
N PRO A 89 2.18 14.21 -16.67
CA PRO A 89 1.66 14.10 -18.02
C PRO A 89 0.44 15.03 -18.14
N PHE A 90 0.43 15.85 -19.19
CA PHE A 90 -0.66 16.80 -19.46
C PHE A 90 -0.91 17.82 -18.33
N GLY A 91 0.07 18.07 -17.46
CA GLY A 91 -0.06 19.00 -16.33
C GLY A 91 -0.93 18.48 -15.18
N ILE A 92 -1.25 17.18 -15.18
CA ILE A 92 -2.05 16.54 -14.12
C ILE A 92 -1.10 16.02 -13.03
N ASP A 93 -1.46 16.29 -11.77
CA ASP A 93 -0.83 15.66 -10.60
C ASP A 93 -1.30 14.19 -10.48
N VAL A 94 -0.69 13.33 -11.31
CA VAL A 94 -0.98 11.89 -11.34
C VAL A 94 -0.65 11.27 -9.99
N TYR A 95 0.45 11.68 -9.38
CA TYR A 95 0.89 11.17 -8.08
C TYR A 95 -0.16 11.44 -7.01
N GLY A 96 -0.52 12.70 -6.78
CA GLY A 96 -1.51 13.09 -5.76
C GLY A 96 -2.87 12.43 -6.00
N THR A 97 -3.31 12.38 -7.26
CA THR A 97 -4.56 11.71 -7.64
C THR A 97 -4.51 10.22 -7.33
N ALA A 98 -3.42 9.54 -7.69
CA ALA A 98 -3.24 8.11 -7.43
C ALA A 98 -3.16 7.82 -5.93
N VAL A 99 -2.48 8.64 -5.13
CA VAL A 99 -2.45 8.49 -3.65
C VAL A 99 -3.86 8.54 -3.06
N MET A 100 -4.74 9.42 -3.55
CA MET A 100 -6.14 9.46 -3.11
C MET A 100 -6.89 8.18 -3.49
N VAL A 101 -6.72 7.69 -4.72
CA VAL A 101 -7.36 6.46 -5.19
C VAL A 101 -6.84 5.23 -4.43
N ILE A 102 -5.53 5.14 -4.16
CA ILE A 102 -4.93 4.08 -3.33
C ILE A 102 -5.55 4.11 -1.94
N SER A 103 -5.64 5.29 -1.33
CA SER A 103 -6.16 5.48 0.03
C SER A 103 -7.63 5.06 0.16
N LEU A 104 -8.47 5.43 -0.82
CA LEU A 104 -9.87 5.01 -0.85
C LEU A 104 -9.99 3.50 -1.11
N GLY A 105 -9.23 2.98 -2.07
CA GLY A 105 -9.23 1.56 -2.41
C GLY A 105 -8.80 0.69 -1.24
N ILE A 106 -7.73 1.07 -0.53
CA ILE A 106 -7.19 0.28 0.59
C ILE A 106 -8.14 0.36 1.78
N ALA A 107 -8.83 1.49 1.99
CA ALA A 107 -9.88 1.60 3.01
C ALA A 107 -11.07 0.69 2.70
N LEU A 108 -11.53 0.63 1.45
CA LEU A 108 -12.61 -0.29 1.03
C LEU A 108 -12.20 -1.75 1.19
N LEU A 109 -10.98 -2.11 0.77
CA LEU A 109 -10.42 -3.44 0.99
C LEU A 109 -10.35 -3.76 2.50
N SER A 110 -9.91 -2.81 3.30
CA SER A 110 -9.80 -2.94 4.76
C SER A 110 -11.14 -3.19 5.44
N ILE A 111 -12.19 -2.46 5.03
CA ILE A 111 -13.55 -2.68 5.54
C ILE A 111 -14.01 -4.11 5.26
N ASP A 112 -13.74 -4.63 4.07
CA ASP A 112 -14.13 -5.99 3.72
C ASP A 112 -13.26 -7.06 4.43
N ILE A 113 -11.97 -6.79 4.63
CA ILE A 113 -11.09 -7.61 5.48
C ILE A 113 -11.63 -7.70 6.91
N ILE A 114 -12.10 -6.58 7.49
CA ILE A 114 -12.70 -6.55 8.82
C ILE A 114 -13.99 -7.38 8.85
N ARG A 115 -14.89 -7.13 7.88
CA ARG A 115 -16.18 -7.83 7.76
C ARG A 115 -16.03 -9.34 7.67
N THR A 116 -15.03 -9.78 6.90
CA THR A 116 -14.76 -11.20 6.62
C THR A 116 -13.78 -11.84 7.61
N ARG A 117 -13.20 -11.05 8.53
CA ARG A 117 -12.14 -11.46 9.46
C ARG A 117 -10.96 -12.14 8.75
N SER A 118 -10.62 -11.66 7.55
CA SER A 118 -9.61 -12.27 6.68
C SER A 118 -8.16 -11.98 7.10
N TYR A 119 -7.94 -11.00 7.97
CA TYR A 119 -6.67 -10.68 8.63
C TYR A 119 -6.90 -10.19 10.07
N PRO A 120 -5.87 -10.23 10.93
CA PRO A 120 -5.89 -9.56 12.23
C PRO A 120 -6.32 -8.08 12.12
N LEU A 121 -7.20 -7.62 13.01
CA LEU A 121 -7.85 -6.29 12.95
C LEU A 121 -6.88 -5.10 12.88
N PHE A 122 -5.69 -5.22 13.49
CA PHE A 122 -4.75 -4.12 13.51
C PHE A 122 -4.20 -3.76 12.12
N ILE A 123 -4.17 -4.70 11.17
CA ILE A 123 -3.71 -4.46 9.79
C ILE A 123 -4.67 -3.53 9.03
N PRO A 124 -5.96 -3.86 8.84
CA PRO A 124 -6.90 -2.96 8.18
C PRO A 124 -7.12 -1.67 8.98
N ALA A 125 -6.95 -1.69 10.31
CA ALA A 125 -6.99 -0.46 11.11
C ALA A 125 -5.87 0.51 10.71
N LEU A 126 -4.62 0.04 10.52
CA LEU A 126 -3.51 0.89 10.05
C LEU A 126 -3.82 1.53 8.69
N TRP A 127 -4.35 0.75 7.74
CA TRP A 127 -4.69 1.25 6.41
C TRP A 127 -5.86 2.24 6.41
N ILE A 128 -6.89 2.03 7.23
CA ILE A 128 -8.00 2.99 7.40
C ILE A 128 -7.52 4.25 8.10
N SER A 129 -6.66 4.13 9.11
CA SER A 129 -6.12 5.28 9.85
C SER A 129 -5.23 6.16 8.98
N SER A 130 -4.53 5.62 7.99
CA SER A 130 -3.66 6.39 7.08
C SER A 130 -4.36 7.62 6.45
N PRO A 131 -5.45 7.48 5.67
CA PRO A 131 -6.15 8.63 5.11
C PRO A 131 -6.86 9.48 6.17
N LEU A 132 -7.31 8.89 7.28
CA LEU A 132 -7.97 9.66 8.35
C LEU A 132 -7.00 10.63 9.03
N VAL A 133 -5.76 10.20 9.27
CA VAL A 133 -4.70 11.07 9.81
C VAL A 133 -4.37 12.18 8.81
N PHE A 134 -4.26 11.86 7.52
CA PHE A 134 -4.03 12.86 6.48
C PHE A 134 -5.14 13.92 6.45
N ILE A 135 -6.41 13.49 6.43
CA ILE A 135 -7.58 14.39 6.42
C ILE A 135 -7.61 15.24 7.70
N GLY A 136 -7.43 14.62 8.87
CA GLY A 136 -7.46 15.32 10.16
C GLY A 136 -6.42 16.44 10.25
N TYR A 137 -5.18 16.18 9.79
CA TYR A 137 -4.14 17.20 9.73
C TYR A 137 -4.44 18.30 8.71
N SER A 138 -4.96 17.93 7.53
CA SER A 138 -5.32 18.90 6.48
C SER A 138 -6.42 19.86 6.97
N MET A 139 -7.41 19.35 7.71
CA MET A 139 -8.47 20.16 8.30
C MET A 139 -7.98 21.11 9.41
N ALA A 140 -6.84 20.80 10.04
CA ALA A 140 -6.21 21.66 11.05
C ALA A 140 -5.39 22.82 10.43
N GLY A 141 -5.45 23.02 9.10
CA GLY A 141 -4.72 24.07 8.40
C GLY A 141 -3.27 23.71 8.09
N ALA A 142 -2.89 22.43 8.19
CA ALA A 142 -1.56 21.98 7.79
C ALA A 142 -1.44 21.91 6.26
N ALA A 143 -0.24 22.16 5.73
CA ALA A 143 0.04 22.03 4.30
C ALA A 143 -0.26 20.62 3.77
N SER A 144 -0.70 20.50 2.52
CA SER A 144 -1.08 19.24 1.86
C SER A 144 0.02 18.18 1.82
N TYR A 145 1.29 18.57 1.97
CA TYR A 145 2.45 17.68 2.08
C TYR A 145 3.19 17.82 3.43
N GLY A 146 2.46 18.23 4.47
CA GLY A 146 2.99 18.35 5.84
C GLY A 146 2.95 17.04 6.62
N TRP A 147 2.98 17.15 7.95
CA TRP A 147 2.99 16.01 8.87
C TRP A 147 1.85 15.00 8.67
N GLY A 148 0.67 15.43 8.19
CA GLY A 148 -0.43 14.53 7.86
C GLY A 148 -0.07 13.50 6.78
N TYR A 149 0.64 13.93 5.75
CA TYR A 149 1.13 13.06 4.69
C TYR A 149 2.19 12.10 5.21
N THR A 150 3.14 12.60 6.02
CA THR A 150 4.19 11.78 6.68
C THR A 150 3.58 10.69 7.57
N PHE A 151 2.68 11.05 8.48
CA PHE A 151 2.08 10.08 9.40
C PHE A 151 1.13 9.11 8.70
N GLY A 152 0.36 9.57 7.71
CA GLY A 152 -0.42 8.69 6.85
C GLY A 152 0.46 7.66 6.13
N GLY A 153 1.56 8.12 5.52
CA GLY A 153 2.55 7.26 4.87
C GLY A 153 3.17 6.22 5.80
N ILE A 154 3.46 6.59 7.05
CA ILE A 154 3.95 5.67 8.07
C ILE A 154 2.90 4.59 8.37
N LEU A 155 1.65 4.96 8.63
CA LEU A 155 0.58 4.00 8.93
C LEU A 155 0.33 3.05 7.75
N PHE A 156 0.30 3.59 6.54
CA PHE A 156 0.19 2.80 5.31
C PHE A 156 1.32 1.77 5.21
N SER A 157 2.56 2.22 5.43
CA SER A 157 3.76 1.38 5.41
C SER A 157 3.70 0.25 6.44
N LEU A 158 3.32 0.57 7.68
CA LEU A 158 3.20 -0.41 8.76
C LEU A 158 2.12 -1.46 8.47
N GLY A 159 1.02 -1.09 7.80
CA GLY A 159 0.00 -2.04 7.37
C GLY A 159 0.55 -3.08 6.39
N PHE A 160 1.37 -2.65 5.41
CA PHE A 160 2.05 -3.55 4.47
C PHE A 160 3.10 -4.44 5.16
N VAL A 161 3.91 -3.88 6.06
CA VAL A 161 4.87 -4.64 6.87
C VAL A 161 4.16 -5.75 7.65
N ALA A 162 3.09 -5.41 8.37
CA ALA A 162 2.34 -6.36 9.16
C ALA A 162 1.67 -7.44 8.31
N ALA A 163 1.02 -7.06 7.21
CA ALA A 163 0.41 -8.01 6.29
C ALA A 163 1.46 -8.95 5.65
N GLY A 164 2.62 -8.42 5.28
CA GLY A 164 3.74 -9.20 4.76
C GLY A 164 4.24 -10.25 5.76
N VAL A 165 4.44 -9.87 7.03
CA VAL A 165 4.83 -10.81 8.10
C VAL A 165 3.77 -11.91 8.26
N VAL A 166 2.48 -11.56 8.24
CA VAL A 166 1.39 -12.55 8.34
C VAL A 166 1.44 -13.51 7.16
N LEU A 167 1.61 -13.04 5.92
CA LEU A 167 1.66 -13.90 4.73
C LEU A 167 2.86 -14.84 4.71
N ILE A 168 4.03 -14.37 5.17
CA ILE A 168 5.25 -15.19 5.22
C ILE A 168 5.05 -16.35 6.20
N ARG A 169 4.49 -16.06 7.38
CA ARG A 169 4.26 -17.05 8.45
C ARG A 169 3.07 -17.96 8.16
N HIS A 170 1.97 -17.39 7.68
CA HIS A 170 0.66 -18.03 7.50
C HIS A 170 0.04 -17.63 6.14
N PRO A 171 0.55 -18.19 5.03
CA PRO A 171 0.11 -17.81 3.68
C PRO A 171 -1.39 -18.05 3.47
N PHE A 172 -1.95 -19.10 4.08
CA PHE A 172 -3.38 -19.42 4.06
C PHE A 172 -3.88 -19.62 5.51
N PHE A 173 -5.12 -19.19 5.78
CA PHE A 173 -5.82 -19.60 7.00
C PHE A 173 -6.55 -20.89 6.66
N ASP A 174 -6.01 -22.02 7.10
CA ASP A 174 -6.79 -23.25 7.23
C ASP A 174 -7.74 -23.14 8.44
#